data_AF-A0A0Q6U028-F1
#
_entry.id   AF-A0A0Q6U028-F1
#
_cell.length_a   1.000
_cell.length_b   1.000
_cell.length_c   1.000
_cell.angle_alpha   90.00
_cell.angle_beta   90.00
_cell.angle_gamma   90.00
#
_symmetry.space_group_name_H-M   'P 1'
#
loop_
_entity.id
_entity.type
_entity.pdbx_description
1 polymer ?
#
loop_
_entity_poly.entity_id
_entity_poly.type
_entity_poly.pdbx_seq_one_letter_code
_entity_poly.pdbx_strand_id
1 'polypeptide(L)'
;MSDLTFNKIAGGVLLTGLVIFGLREASDIVFKKHEVEKAGYEIAVQEESAGGGEVADTPPDWAAVLTPANVAAGAAVSAKCAACHKLDASNANATGPGLWDVLGRKPAAHPGYNYSGAMKDFAGKQPVWDYDALYTFLKAPGKDVPGTNMTFVGLKKPEDRIAMIAYLHSLGSKLPVPPPRPAAAAAAPAAGAPADAAAPAAPGGATAPAPGAATAPAAPAAGGNTAPPKA
;
A
#
# COMPACT_ATOMS: atom_id res chain seq x y z
N MET A 1 -34.53 -9.48 55.11
CA MET A 1 -34.62 -9.59 53.63
C MET A 1 -34.26 -11.02 53.29
N SER A 2 -35.18 -11.75 52.67
CA SER A 2 -35.30 -13.21 52.74
C SER A 2 -34.07 -13.98 52.25
N ASP A 3 -33.37 -14.71 53.12
CA ASP A 3 -32.21 -15.56 52.79
C ASP A 3 -32.51 -16.57 51.66
N LEU A 4 -33.76 -16.98 51.55
CA LEU A 4 -34.23 -17.87 50.48
C LEU A 4 -34.17 -17.21 49.09
N THR A 5 -34.43 -15.90 48.99
CA THR A 5 -34.30 -15.17 47.71
C THR A 5 -32.85 -14.94 47.33
N PHE A 6 -31.97 -14.71 48.31
CA PHE A 6 -30.53 -14.58 48.09
C PHE A 6 -29.91 -15.90 47.59
N ASN A 7 -30.23 -17.03 48.24
CA ASN A 7 -29.76 -18.35 47.78
C ASN A 7 -30.28 -18.73 46.40
N LYS A 8 -31.51 -18.32 46.04
CA LYS A 8 -32.06 -18.56 44.71
C LYS A 8 -31.37 -17.72 43.63
N ILE A 9 -31.04 -16.47 43.93
CA ILE A 9 -30.27 -15.59 43.04
C ILE A 9 -28.83 -16.11 42.91
N ALA A 10 -28.17 -16.44 44.02
CA ALA A 10 -26.81 -16.99 44.03
C ALA A 10 -26.75 -18.33 43.26
N GLY A 11 -27.73 -19.21 43.44
CA GLY A 11 -27.84 -20.46 42.69
C GLY A 11 -28.07 -20.24 41.19
N GLY A 12 -28.87 -19.24 40.82
CA GLY A 12 -29.05 -18.84 39.41
C GLY A 12 -27.75 -18.37 38.77
N VAL A 13 -27.00 -17.49 39.44
CA VAL A 13 -25.71 -16.98 38.95
C VAL A 13 -24.68 -18.10 38.81
N LEU A 14 -24.58 -18.99 39.80
CA LEU A 14 -23.66 -20.12 39.76
C LEU A 14 -24.01 -21.12 38.63
N LEU A 15 -25.30 -21.41 38.43
CA LEU A 15 -25.73 -22.29 37.35
C LEU A 15 -25.45 -21.69 35.98
N THR A 16 -25.71 -20.40 35.79
CA THR A 16 -25.37 -19.70 34.53
C THR A 16 -23.85 -19.70 34.31
N GLY A 17 -23.05 -19.44 35.35
CA GLY A 17 -21.58 -19.48 35.27
C GLY A 17 -21.05 -20.87 34.88
N LEU A 18 -21.58 -21.93 35.50
CA LEU A 18 -21.22 -23.32 35.19
C LEU A 18 -21.58 -23.69 33.75
N VAL A 19 -22.74 -23.26 33.26
CA VAL A 19 -23.18 -23.52 31.88
C VAL A 19 -22.28 -22.80 30.88
N ILE A 20 -21.92 -21.52 31.12
CA ILE A 20 -21.00 -20.77 30.24
C ILE A 20 -19.62 -21.42 30.21
N PHE A 21 -19.08 -21.79 31.37
CA PHE A 21 -17.77 -22.44 31.46
C PHE A 21 -17.79 -23.82 30.79
N GLY A 22 -18.84 -24.61 31.04
CA GLY A 22 -19.02 -25.94 30.43
C GLY A 22 -19.19 -25.88 28.92
N LEU A 23 -19.89 -24.88 28.38
CA LEU A 23 -20.04 -24.68 26.93
C LEU A 23 -18.70 -24.23 26.28
N ARG A 24 -17.88 -23.46 26.98
CA ARG A 24 -16.52 -23.10 26.52
C ARG A 24 -15.61 -24.32 26.46
N GLU A 25 -15.54 -25.09 27.55
CA GLU A 25 -14.70 -26.30 27.61
C GLU A 25 -15.19 -27.35 26.60
N ALA A 26 -16.51 -27.54 26.46
CA ALA A 26 -17.07 -28.42 25.44
C ALA A 26 -16.76 -27.93 24.02
N SER A 27 -16.75 -26.62 23.78
CA SER A 27 -16.33 -26.07 22.49
C SER A 27 -14.85 -26.36 22.23
N ASP A 28 -13.97 -26.21 23.21
CA ASP A 28 -12.55 -26.54 23.04
C ASP A 28 -12.32 -28.04 22.79
N ILE A 29 -13.12 -28.90 23.42
CA ILE A 29 -13.07 -30.36 23.18
C ILE A 29 -13.58 -30.73 21.79
N VAL A 30 -14.64 -30.08 21.31
CA VAL A 30 -15.25 -30.35 19.99
C VAL A 30 -14.43 -29.73 18.86
N PHE A 31 -13.84 -28.56 19.08
CA PHE A 31 -13.04 -27.82 18.10
C PHE A 31 -11.54 -27.99 18.30
N LYS A 32 -11.08 -29.12 18.88
CA LYS A 32 -9.66 -29.50 18.88
C LYS A 32 -9.12 -29.44 17.46
N LYS A 33 -8.43 -28.35 17.13
CA LYS A 33 -7.62 -28.26 15.92
C LYS A 33 -6.52 -29.29 16.10
N HIS A 34 -6.62 -30.36 15.34
CA HIS A 34 -5.58 -31.36 15.23
C HIS A 34 -4.35 -30.66 14.65
N GLU A 35 -3.40 -30.29 15.51
CA GLU A 35 -2.06 -29.93 15.04
C GLU A 35 -1.51 -31.13 14.29
N VAL A 36 -1.00 -30.88 13.10
CA VAL A 36 -0.51 -31.92 12.19
C VAL A 36 0.80 -32.46 12.79
N GLU A 37 0.69 -33.48 13.65
CA GLU A 37 1.84 -34.05 14.38
C GLU A 37 2.83 -34.85 13.53
N LYS A 38 2.68 -34.88 12.20
CA LYS A 38 3.73 -35.33 11.29
C LYS A 38 3.72 -34.49 10.01
N ALA A 39 4.50 -33.43 10.00
CA ALA A 39 4.98 -32.84 8.76
C ALA A 39 5.91 -33.87 8.09
N GLY A 40 5.48 -34.39 6.93
CA GLY A 40 6.30 -35.27 6.13
C GLY A 40 7.50 -34.53 5.54
N TYR A 41 8.68 -35.12 5.79
CA TYR A 41 10.00 -34.85 5.21
C TYR A 41 10.83 -33.71 5.82
N GLU A 42 11.80 -34.15 6.65
CA GLU A 42 13.02 -33.42 6.98
C GLU A 42 13.87 -33.17 5.72
N ILE A 43 14.21 -31.91 5.48
CA ILE A 43 15.54 -31.55 4.98
C ILE A 43 16.05 -30.43 5.89
N ALA A 44 17.11 -30.75 6.60
CA ALA A 44 17.76 -29.90 7.58
C ALA A 44 18.29 -28.59 6.98
N VAL A 45 17.70 -27.46 7.40
CA VAL A 45 18.44 -26.26 7.84
C VAL A 45 17.69 -25.73 9.05
N GLN A 46 18.41 -25.55 10.16
CA GLN A 46 17.90 -25.11 11.44
C GLN A 46 17.28 -23.72 11.39
N GLU A 47 16.28 -23.59 12.26
CA GLU A 47 15.47 -22.45 12.63
C GLU A 47 16.23 -21.16 12.86
N GLU A 48 15.62 -20.04 12.46
CA GLU A 48 15.53 -18.91 13.37
C GLU A 48 14.13 -18.28 13.28
N SER A 49 13.33 -18.57 14.31
CA SER A 49 12.17 -17.81 14.79
C SER A 49 11.09 -17.42 13.78
N ALA A 50 10.08 -18.28 13.63
CA ALA A 50 8.71 -17.80 13.41
C ALA A 50 7.99 -17.71 14.76
N GLY A 51 8.52 -16.85 15.64
CA GLY A 51 7.72 -16.31 16.72
C GLY A 51 6.46 -15.70 16.11
N GLY A 52 5.31 -16.03 16.69
CA GLY A 52 4.06 -15.30 16.49
C GLY A 52 4.16 -13.87 17.04
N GLY A 53 5.08 -13.09 16.48
CA GLY A 53 5.11 -11.65 16.59
C GLY A 53 4.23 -11.08 15.48
N GLU A 54 3.52 -10.01 15.78
CA GLU A 54 2.95 -9.13 14.77
C GLU A 54 4.02 -8.87 13.70
N VAL A 55 3.86 -9.51 12.54
CA VAL A 55 4.76 -9.32 11.41
C VAL A 55 4.59 -7.85 11.06
N ALA A 56 5.63 -7.05 11.32
CA ALA A 56 5.68 -5.67 10.90
C ALA A 56 5.23 -5.62 9.45
N ASP A 57 4.23 -4.80 9.13
CA ASP A 57 3.63 -4.75 7.82
C ASP A 57 4.55 -4.04 6.82
N THR A 58 5.65 -4.70 6.53
CA THR A 58 6.74 -4.28 5.65
C THR A 58 6.84 -5.28 4.51
N PRO A 59 7.22 -4.85 3.29
CA PRO A 59 7.41 -5.76 2.17
C PRO A 59 8.44 -6.86 2.51
N PRO A 60 8.18 -8.13 2.17
CA PRO A 60 9.09 -9.24 2.47
C PRO A 60 10.29 -9.28 1.52
N ASP A 61 11.24 -10.19 1.78
CA ASP A 61 12.23 -10.54 0.76
C ASP A 61 11.55 -11.28 -0.41
N TRP A 62 11.38 -10.60 -1.54
CA TRP A 62 10.67 -11.13 -2.71
C TRP A 62 11.32 -12.38 -3.29
N ALA A 63 12.65 -12.51 -3.23
CA ALA A 63 13.34 -13.71 -3.69
C ALA A 63 12.90 -14.97 -2.93
N ALA A 64 12.58 -14.83 -1.63
CA ALA A 64 12.16 -15.94 -0.78
C ALA A 64 10.67 -16.28 -0.93
N VAL A 65 9.81 -15.32 -1.31
CA VAL A 65 8.35 -15.49 -1.29
C VAL A 65 7.71 -15.70 -2.66
N LEU A 66 8.44 -15.60 -3.76
CA LEU A 66 7.93 -15.90 -5.11
C LEU A 66 7.94 -17.42 -5.39
N THR A 67 7.25 -18.19 -4.54
CA THR A 67 7.17 -19.65 -4.62
C THR A 67 5.93 -20.10 -5.40
N PRO A 68 5.93 -21.32 -5.98
CA PRO A 68 4.73 -21.89 -6.62
C PRO A 68 3.51 -21.95 -5.69
N ALA A 69 3.72 -22.18 -4.39
CA ALA A 69 2.65 -22.18 -3.40
C ALA A 69 1.97 -20.81 -3.26
N ASN A 70 2.77 -19.73 -3.21
CA ASN A 70 2.24 -18.37 -3.15
C ASN A 70 1.58 -17.96 -4.47
N VAL A 71 2.06 -18.42 -5.62
CA VAL A 71 1.39 -18.24 -6.92
C VAL A 71 0.01 -18.89 -6.91
N ALA A 72 -0.11 -20.13 -6.42
CA ALA A 72 -1.39 -20.83 -6.32
C ALA A 72 -2.36 -20.15 -5.33
N ALA A 73 -1.87 -19.71 -4.17
CA ALA A 73 -2.65 -18.92 -3.22
C ALA A 73 -3.11 -17.58 -3.84
N GLY A 74 -2.24 -16.93 -4.60
CA GLY A 74 -2.53 -15.66 -5.26
C GLY A 74 -3.58 -15.78 -6.35
N ALA A 75 -3.60 -16.91 -7.07
CA ALA A 75 -4.68 -17.21 -8.02
C ALA A 75 -6.05 -17.23 -7.33
N ALA A 76 -6.14 -17.79 -6.11
CA ALA A 76 -7.38 -17.75 -5.33
C ALA A 76 -7.72 -16.32 -4.86
N VAL A 77 -6.72 -15.53 -4.44
CA VAL A 77 -6.92 -14.11 -4.05
C VAL A 77 -7.39 -13.26 -5.24
N SER A 78 -6.94 -13.56 -6.45
CA SER A 78 -7.27 -12.82 -7.68
C SER A 78 -8.77 -12.78 -8.00
N ALA A 79 -9.56 -13.71 -7.45
CA ALA A 79 -11.02 -13.67 -7.55
C ALA A 79 -11.60 -12.34 -7.05
N LYS A 80 -10.96 -11.69 -6.06
CA LYS A 80 -11.34 -10.36 -5.56
C LYS A 80 -11.10 -9.24 -6.58
N CYS A 81 -10.26 -9.49 -7.59
CA CYS A 81 -9.88 -8.53 -8.64
C CYS A 81 -10.66 -8.75 -9.94
N ALA A 82 -11.13 -9.98 -10.18
CA ALA A 82 -11.74 -10.42 -11.44
C ALA A 82 -13.03 -9.68 -11.82
N ALA A 83 -13.75 -9.11 -10.85
CA ALA A 83 -14.94 -8.30 -11.11
C ALA A 83 -14.62 -7.00 -11.88
N CYS A 84 -13.42 -6.46 -11.69
CA CYS A 84 -13.01 -5.20 -12.31
C CYS A 84 -11.92 -5.37 -13.35
N HIS A 85 -11.06 -6.39 -13.23
CA HIS A 85 -9.86 -6.54 -14.04
C HIS A 85 -9.84 -7.85 -14.82
N LYS A 86 -9.24 -7.80 -16.02
CA LYS A 86 -8.81 -9.01 -16.73
C LYS A 86 -7.37 -9.34 -16.34
N LEU A 87 -7.15 -10.61 -15.99
CA LEU A 87 -5.85 -11.16 -15.58
C LEU A 87 -5.35 -12.21 -16.59
N ASP A 88 -6.02 -12.35 -17.72
CA ASP A 88 -5.65 -13.23 -18.80
C ASP A 88 -4.87 -12.49 -19.90
N ALA A 89 -4.30 -13.25 -20.83
CA ALA A 89 -3.45 -12.74 -21.90
C ALA A 89 -4.17 -11.78 -22.89
N SER A 90 -5.51 -11.67 -22.86
CA SER A 90 -6.19 -10.64 -23.65
C SER A 90 -5.82 -9.23 -23.20
N ASN A 91 -5.43 -9.09 -21.92
CA ASN A 91 -5.13 -7.83 -21.24
C ASN A 91 -6.19 -6.74 -21.50
N ALA A 92 -7.45 -7.13 -21.70
CA ALA A 92 -8.50 -6.21 -22.07
C ALA A 92 -8.91 -5.31 -20.89
N ASN A 93 -9.26 -4.06 -21.21
CA ASN A 93 -9.83 -3.15 -20.22
C ASN A 93 -11.28 -3.56 -19.88
N ALA A 94 -11.64 -3.39 -18.61
CA ALA A 94 -13.01 -3.52 -18.11
C ALA A 94 -13.29 -2.33 -17.17
N THR A 95 -13.95 -2.55 -16.02
CA THR A 95 -14.10 -1.51 -14.99
C THR A 95 -12.74 -0.95 -14.56
N GLY A 96 -11.73 -1.82 -14.49
CA GLY A 96 -10.31 -1.52 -14.31
C GLY A 96 -9.48 -1.87 -15.55
N PRO A 97 -8.22 -1.42 -15.63
CA PRO A 97 -7.31 -1.78 -16.71
C PRO A 97 -6.95 -3.27 -16.68
N GLY A 98 -6.46 -3.81 -17.80
CA GLY A 98 -5.84 -5.14 -17.81
C GLY A 98 -4.66 -5.24 -16.84
N LEU A 99 -4.53 -6.38 -16.15
CA LEU A 99 -3.47 -6.63 -15.16
C LEU A 99 -2.43 -7.65 -15.61
N TRP A 100 -2.58 -8.23 -16.80
CA TRP A 100 -1.47 -8.97 -17.40
C TRP A 100 -0.29 -8.02 -17.59
N ASP A 101 0.93 -8.48 -17.34
CA ASP A 101 2.19 -7.71 -17.36
C ASP A 101 2.27 -6.46 -16.46
N VAL A 102 1.40 -6.35 -15.45
CA VAL A 102 1.36 -5.14 -14.60
C VAL A 102 2.64 -4.91 -13.79
N LEU A 103 3.30 -5.99 -13.35
CA LEU A 103 4.59 -5.89 -12.65
C LEU A 103 5.69 -5.42 -13.61
N GLY A 104 6.30 -4.29 -13.27
CA GLY A 104 7.26 -3.59 -14.13
C GLY A 104 6.63 -2.56 -15.08
N ARG A 105 5.29 -2.42 -15.11
CA ARG A 105 4.62 -1.41 -15.93
C ARG A 105 4.54 -0.08 -15.20
N LYS A 106 4.63 1.04 -15.94
CA LYS A 106 4.37 2.37 -15.37
C LYS A 106 2.92 2.48 -14.86
N PRO A 107 2.67 3.05 -13.67
CA PRO A 107 1.30 3.33 -13.23
C PRO A 107 0.56 4.23 -14.23
N ALA A 108 -0.77 4.11 -14.28
CA ALA A 108 -1.63 4.88 -15.19
C ALA A 108 -1.29 4.78 -16.70
N ALA A 109 -0.61 3.71 -17.15
CA ALA A 109 -0.11 3.61 -18.53
C ALA A 109 -0.74 2.50 -19.39
N HIS A 110 -1.73 1.76 -18.89
CA HIS A 110 -2.37 0.71 -19.71
C HIS A 110 -3.12 1.36 -20.89
N PRO A 111 -2.86 0.94 -22.15
CA PRO A 111 -3.47 1.55 -23.32
C PRO A 111 -5.00 1.55 -23.26
N GLY A 112 -5.60 2.66 -23.69
CA GLY A 112 -7.06 2.79 -23.83
C GLY A 112 -7.87 2.83 -22.53
N TYR A 113 -7.24 2.85 -21.35
CA TYR A 113 -7.94 2.98 -20.07
C TYR A 113 -7.93 4.44 -19.56
N ASN A 114 -9.08 4.93 -19.10
CA ASN A 114 -9.19 6.28 -18.54
C ASN A 114 -8.95 6.28 -17.03
N TYR A 115 -7.72 6.60 -16.62
CA TYR A 115 -7.33 6.71 -15.21
C TYR A 115 -7.84 7.98 -14.53
N SER A 116 -8.04 7.91 -13.21
CA SER A 116 -8.30 9.09 -12.38
C SER A 116 -7.12 10.07 -12.40
N GLY A 117 -7.38 11.35 -12.11
CA GLY A 117 -6.31 12.36 -11.97
C GLY A 117 -5.26 11.93 -10.95
N ALA A 118 -5.70 11.47 -9.77
CA ALA A 118 -4.82 11.01 -8.71
C ALA A 118 -3.87 9.86 -9.14
N MET A 119 -4.36 8.91 -9.94
CA MET A 119 -3.52 7.79 -10.42
C MET A 119 -2.49 8.26 -11.46
N LYS A 120 -2.84 9.27 -12.28
CA LYS A 120 -1.89 9.91 -13.20
C LYS A 120 -0.83 10.70 -12.43
N ASP A 121 -1.21 11.42 -11.38
CA ASP A 121 -0.27 12.15 -10.52
C ASP A 121 0.66 11.18 -9.76
N PHE A 122 0.11 10.06 -9.29
CA PHE A 122 0.89 8.98 -8.68
C PHE A 122 1.95 8.42 -9.62
N ALA A 123 1.64 8.27 -10.92
CA ALA A 123 2.60 7.84 -11.93
C ALA A 123 3.77 8.83 -12.15
N GLY A 124 3.64 10.09 -11.70
CA GLY A 124 4.73 11.05 -11.66
C GLY A 124 5.70 10.84 -10.49
N LYS A 125 5.23 10.20 -9.40
CA LYS A 125 6.00 9.92 -8.17
C LYS A 125 6.54 8.49 -8.15
N GLN A 126 5.76 7.55 -8.68
CA GLN A 126 6.12 6.14 -8.82
C GLN A 126 6.31 5.80 -10.30
N PRO A 127 7.56 5.63 -10.78
CA PRO A 127 7.82 5.41 -12.19
C PRO A 127 7.41 4.02 -12.66
N VAL A 128 7.32 3.05 -11.75
CA VAL A 128 7.07 1.63 -12.05
C VAL A 128 6.22 0.97 -10.96
N TRP A 129 5.35 0.04 -11.35
CA TRP A 129 4.76 -0.92 -10.43
C TRP A 129 5.76 -2.03 -10.11
N ASP A 130 6.63 -1.76 -9.13
CA ASP A 130 7.46 -2.80 -8.54
C ASP A 130 6.70 -3.57 -7.44
N TYR A 131 7.39 -4.56 -6.85
CA TYR A 131 6.82 -5.43 -5.83
C TYR A 131 6.42 -4.65 -4.55
N ASP A 132 7.24 -3.69 -4.11
CA ASP A 132 7.02 -2.93 -2.87
C ASP A 132 5.89 -1.89 -3.05
N ALA A 133 5.87 -1.24 -4.21
CA ALA A 133 4.83 -0.30 -4.61
C ALA A 133 3.47 -1.00 -4.69
N LEU A 134 3.40 -2.17 -5.34
CA LEU A 134 2.16 -2.96 -5.36
C LEU A 134 1.77 -3.47 -3.97
N TYR A 135 2.73 -3.89 -3.15
CA TYR A 135 2.47 -4.33 -1.78
C TYR A 135 1.82 -3.22 -0.96
N THR A 136 2.35 -2.00 -1.05
CA THR A 136 1.80 -0.82 -0.37
C THR A 136 0.42 -0.44 -0.92
N PHE A 137 0.30 -0.35 -2.24
CA PHE A 137 -0.95 0.03 -2.91
C PHE A 137 -2.09 -0.95 -2.59
N LEU A 138 -1.82 -2.26 -2.67
CA LEU A 138 -2.83 -3.30 -2.44
C LEU A 138 -3.33 -3.34 -0.99
N LYS A 139 -2.56 -2.83 -0.01
CA LYS A 139 -3.00 -2.76 1.40
C LYS A 139 -4.21 -1.86 1.58
N ALA A 140 -4.20 -0.70 0.94
CA ALA A 140 -5.28 0.28 1.00
C ALA A 140 -5.18 1.29 -0.16
N PRO A 141 -5.69 0.96 -1.35
CA PRO A 141 -5.52 1.78 -2.54
C PRO A 141 -5.98 3.22 -2.41
N GLY A 142 -7.15 3.44 -1.78
CA GLY A 142 -7.68 4.78 -1.55
C GLY A 142 -6.91 5.60 -0.51
N LYS A 143 -6.09 4.96 0.33
CA LYS A 143 -5.19 5.65 1.26
C LYS A 143 -3.84 5.95 0.62
N ASP A 144 -3.32 5.02 -0.17
CA ASP A 144 -2.04 5.16 -0.87
C ASP A 144 -2.15 6.17 -2.03
N VAL A 145 -3.25 6.13 -2.78
CA VAL A 145 -3.58 7.06 -3.85
C VAL A 145 -4.95 7.70 -3.59
N PRO A 146 -5.02 8.75 -2.74
CA PRO A 146 -6.27 9.45 -2.47
C PRO A 146 -6.89 10.02 -3.76
N GLY A 147 -8.15 9.67 -4.03
CA GLY A 147 -8.83 10.04 -5.28
C GLY A 147 -8.64 9.04 -6.43
N THR A 148 -8.09 7.85 -6.16
CA THR A 148 -8.16 6.73 -7.10
C THR A 148 -9.62 6.31 -7.38
N ASN A 149 -9.92 5.96 -8.63
CA ASN A 149 -11.23 5.38 -8.99
C ASN A 149 -11.37 3.92 -8.52
N MET A 150 -10.30 3.31 -8.02
CA MET A 150 -10.34 1.93 -7.52
C MET A 150 -10.96 1.90 -6.11
N THR A 151 -12.26 1.59 -6.03
CA THR A 151 -13.05 1.56 -4.78
C THR A 151 -12.80 0.31 -3.90
N PHE A 152 -11.65 -0.33 -4.07
CA PHE A 152 -11.29 -1.53 -3.33
C PHE A 152 -10.78 -1.19 -1.92
N VAL A 153 -11.29 -1.92 -0.91
CA VAL A 153 -10.92 -1.70 0.50
C VAL A 153 -9.47 -2.09 0.82
N GLY A 154 -8.84 -2.89 -0.05
CA GLY A 154 -7.48 -3.40 0.10
C GLY A 154 -7.41 -4.80 0.71
N LEU A 155 -6.30 -5.48 0.45
CA LEU A 155 -5.93 -6.76 1.07
C LEU A 155 -5.20 -6.45 2.37
N LYS A 156 -5.83 -6.69 3.53
CA LYS A 156 -5.26 -6.32 4.84
C LYS A 156 -4.19 -7.29 5.34
N LYS A 157 -4.32 -8.56 5.00
CA LYS A 157 -3.36 -9.60 5.35
C LYS A 157 -2.10 -9.46 4.48
N PRO A 158 -0.90 -9.37 5.08
CA PRO A 158 0.36 -9.44 4.35
C PRO A 158 0.43 -10.62 3.40
N GLU A 159 -0.01 -11.79 3.85
CA GLU A 159 0.07 -13.05 3.10
C GLU A 159 -0.77 -13.00 1.82
N ASP A 160 -1.98 -12.42 1.89
CA ASP A 160 -2.83 -12.21 0.72
C ASP A 160 -2.15 -11.29 -0.32
N ARG A 161 -1.44 -10.25 0.14
CA ARG A 161 -0.73 -9.33 -0.76
C ARG A 161 0.47 -9.99 -1.42
N ILE A 162 1.27 -10.71 -0.64
CA ILE A 162 2.42 -11.47 -1.12
C ILE A 162 1.98 -12.49 -2.16
N ALA A 163 0.94 -13.26 -1.85
CA ALA A 163 0.36 -14.24 -2.76
C ALA A 163 -0.15 -13.57 -4.04
N MET A 164 -0.90 -12.48 -3.93
CA MET A 164 -1.40 -11.74 -5.10
C MET A 164 -0.27 -11.24 -5.99
N ILE A 165 0.82 -10.70 -5.41
CA ILE A 165 1.97 -10.20 -6.15
C ILE A 165 2.76 -11.35 -6.79
N ALA A 166 2.91 -12.48 -6.10
CA ALA A 166 3.48 -13.70 -6.69
C ALA A 166 2.67 -14.19 -7.89
N TYR A 167 1.34 -14.16 -7.79
CA TYR A 167 0.48 -14.48 -8.92
C TYR A 167 0.64 -13.48 -10.07
N LEU A 168 0.59 -12.16 -9.82
CA LEU A 168 0.86 -11.15 -10.84
C LEU A 168 2.23 -11.33 -11.50
N HIS A 169 3.23 -11.78 -10.74
CA HIS A 169 4.57 -12.05 -11.28
C HIS A 169 4.54 -13.16 -12.33
N SER A 170 3.73 -14.20 -12.10
CA SER A 170 3.51 -15.28 -13.07
C SER A 170 2.76 -14.84 -14.33
N LEU A 171 2.05 -13.70 -14.30
CA LEU A 171 1.24 -13.18 -15.41
C LEU A 171 2.05 -12.28 -16.36
N GLY A 172 3.16 -12.80 -16.88
CA GLY A 172 3.96 -12.11 -17.90
C GLY A 172 4.78 -10.91 -17.38
N SER A 173 5.12 -10.88 -16.08
CA SER A 173 6.00 -9.87 -15.50
C SER A 173 7.32 -9.77 -16.25
N LYS A 174 7.76 -8.54 -16.52
CA LYS A 174 9.08 -8.24 -17.10
C LYS A 174 10.08 -7.76 -16.07
N LEU A 175 9.62 -7.51 -14.84
CA LEU A 175 10.45 -7.07 -13.75
C LEU A 175 11.30 -8.25 -13.23
N PRO A 176 12.64 -8.11 -13.14
CA PRO A 176 13.48 -9.12 -12.53
C PRO A 176 13.20 -9.21 -11.03
N VAL A 177 13.33 -10.42 -10.47
CA VAL A 177 13.24 -10.63 -9.02
C VAL A 177 14.39 -9.86 -8.35
N PRO A 178 14.11 -9.00 -7.35
CA PRO A 178 15.16 -8.26 -6.68
C PRO A 178 16.07 -9.22 -5.91
N PRO A 179 17.36 -8.89 -5.74
CA PRO A 179 18.26 -9.70 -4.94
C PRO A 179 17.77 -9.81 -3.49
N PRO A 180 18.11 -10.90 -2.78
CA PRO A 180 17.79 -11.05 -1.37
C PRO A 180 18.25 -9.82 -0.59
N ARG A 181 17.33 -9.14 0.10
CA ARG A 181 17.71 -7.99 0.93
C ARG A 181 18.56 -8.52 2.09
N PRO A 182 19.79 -8.02 2.31
CA PRO A 182 20.51 -8.34 3.53
C PRO A 182 19.64 -7.87 4.71
N ALA A 183 19.56 -8.70 5.76
CA ALA A 183 18.65 -8.57 6.91
C ALA A 183 18.68 -7.22 7.68
N ALA A 184 19.47 -6.25 7.23
CA ALA A 184 19.70 -4.94 7.86
C ALA A 184 19.32 -3.72 7.01
N ALA A 185 18.76 -3.87 5.79
CA ALA A 185 18.27 -2.71 5.01
C ALA A 185 16.90 -2.18 5.46
N ALA A 186 16.29 -2.79 6.50
CA ALA A 186 15.03 -2.35 7.10
C ALA A 186 15.15 -1.07 7.97
N ALA A 187 16.33 -0.44 8.03
CA ALA A 187 16.52 0.82 8.76
C ALA A 187 17.58 1.69 8.09
N ALA A 188 17.27 2.28 6.94
CA ALA A 188 17.88 3.57 6.59
C ALA A 188 16.98 4.67 7.18
N PRO A 189 17.42 5.44 8.19
CA PRO A 189 16.66 6.57 8.66
C PRO A 189 16.51 7.56 7.51
N ALA A 190 15.30 8.11 7.36
CA ALA A 190 15.10 9.31 6.57
C ALA A 190 16.06 10.38 7.11
N ALA A 191 17.19 10.56 6.42
CA ALA A 191 18.08 11.67 6.66
C ALA A 191 17.26 12.92 6.33
N GLY A 192 16.93 13.64 7.40
CA GLY A 192 16.07 14.81 7.38
C GLY A 192 16.56 15.83 6.37
N ALA A 193 15.61 16.36 5.60
CA ALA A 193 15.75 17.68 5.06
C ALA A 193 15.81 18.68 6.23
N PRO A 194 16.81 19.57 6.30
CA PRO A 194 16.57 20.87 6.85
C PRO A 194 15.90 21.71 5.75
N ALA A 195 14.62 22.01 5.96
CA ALA A 195 14.06 23.27 5.52
C ALA A 195 14.77 24.38 6.32
N ASP A 196 15.38 25.36 5.65
CA ASP A 196 14.88 26.74 5.59
C ASP A 196 15.95 27.66 5.00
N ALA A 197 15.57 28.46 4.00
CA ALA A 197 16.10 29.80 3.74
C ALA A 197 15.30 30.42 2.58
N ALA A 198 14.03 30.75 2.86
CA ALA A 198 13.36 31.81 2.12
C ALA A 198 13.90 33.17 2.59
N ALA A 199 14.05 34.08 1.64
CA ALA A 199 14.60 35.43 1.79
C ALA A 199 14.00 36.26 2.94
N PRO A 200 14.76 37.19 3.55
CA PRO A 200 14.17 38.19 4.42
C PRO A 200 13.63 39.38 3.60
N ALA A 201 12.34 39.65 3.78
CA ALA A 201 11.72 40.95 3.51
C ALA A 201 11.92 41.86 4.74
N ALA A 202 12.38 43.08 4.51
CA ALA A 202 12.58 44.12 5.51
C ALA A 202 11.30 44.93 5.79
N PRO A 203 11.18 45.52 7.00
CA PRO A 203 10.50 46.80 7.12
C PRO A 203 11.30 47.86 7.93
N GLY A 204 11.44 49.05 7.32
CA GLY A 204 11.21 50.38 7.90
C GLY A 204 12.08 50.96 9.04
N GLY A 205 12.77 52.08 8.76
CA GLY A 205 13.09 53.12 9.76
C GLY A 205 14.21 54.12 9.38
N ALA A 206 13.83 55.37 9.04
CA ALA A 206 14.46 56.71 9.22
C ALA A 206 16.01 56.86 9.35
N THR A 207 16.79 57.84 8.81
CA THR A 207 16.59 59.22 8.30
C THR A 207 17.92 59.75 7.69
N ALA A 208 17.87 60.43 6.51
CA ALA A 208 18.63 61.56 5.89
C ALA A 208 20.09 62.00 6.32
N PRO A 209 20.85 62.86 5.54
CA PRO A 209 20.82 63.20 4.08
C PRO A 209 22.20 63.35 3.33
N ALA A 210 22.17 63.22 1.99
CA ALA A 210 22.83 63.97 0.86
C ALA A 210 24.38 64.26 0.81
N PRO A 211 24.98 64.74 -0.33
CA PRO A 211 24.48 64.99 -1.70
C PRO A 211 25.38 64.47 -2.87
N GLY A 212 24.91 64.56 -4.12
CA GLY A 212 25.79 64.56 -5.31
C GLY A 212 25.16 64.16 -6.65
N ALA A 213 24.63 65.13 -7.38
CA ALA A 213 24.55 65.35 -8.85
C ALA A 213 24.80 64.15 -9.83
N ALA A 214 24.12 63.94 -10.97
CA ALA A 214 23.49 64.88 -11.90
C ALA A 214 22.63 64.15 -12.96
N THR A 215 21.66 64.89 -13.51
CA THR A 215 21.15 64.91 -14.90
C THR A 215 20.38 63.71 -15.51
N ALA A 216 19.11 64.00 -15.82
CA ALA A 216 18.24 63.38 -16.83
C ALA A 216 18.52 63.99 -18.23
N PRO A 217 17.68 63.80 -19.29
CA PRO A 217 16.57 62.86 -19.50
C PRO A 217 16.60 62.17 -20.89
N ALA A 218 15.63 61.27 -21.16
CA ALA A 218 14.71 61.33 -22.31
C ALA A 218 14.25 59.94 -22.80
N ALA A 219 12.95 59.69 -22.65
CA ALA A 219 12.15 58.79 -23.51
C ALA A 219 11.89 59.51 -24.87
N PRO A 220 11.25 58.94 -25.92
CA PRO A 220 10.00 58.17 -25.80
C PRO A 220 9.69 57.05 -26.83
N ALA A 221 8.73 56.22 -26.43
CA ALA A 221 7.51 55.77 -27.12
C ALA A 221 7.47 55.14 -28.54
N ALA A 222 6.46 54.26 -28.64
CA ALA A 222 5.66 53.85 -29.81
C ALA A 222 6.32 52.84 -30.78
N GLY A 223 5.62 51.84 -31.33
CA GLY A 223 4.19 51.52 -31.41
C GLY A 223 3.98 50.37 -32.42
N GLY A 224 2.72 50.00 -32.68
CA GLY A 224 2.30 49.17 -33.83
C GLY A 224 2.19 47.68 -33.50
N ASN A 225 1.02 47.13 -33.14
CA ASN A 225 -0.17 46.87 -33.96
C ASN A 225 0.09 45.91 -35.14
N THR A 226 -0.48 44.71 -35.09
CA THR A 226 -1.47 44.16 -36.05
C THR A 226 -1.55 42.63 -35.96
N ALA A 227 -2.77 42.13 -35.83
CA ALA A 227 -3.15 40.76 -36.15
C ALA A 227 -3.91 40.77 -37.51
N PRO A 228 -4.44 39.62 -37.99
CA PRO A 228 -3.92 38.75 -39.07
C PRO A 228 -4.78 38.90 -40.36
N PRO A 229 -4.80 38.04 -41.43
CA PRO A 229 -5.16 36.60 -41.40
C PRO A 229 -4.59 35.66 -42.51
N LYS A 230 -4.88 34.36 -42.32
CA LYS A 230 -5.16 33.26 -43.30
C LYS A 230 -4.11 32.81 -44.35
N ALA A 231 -3.77 31.52 -44.27
CA ALA A 231 -4.05 30.51 -45.30
C ALA A 231 -4.34 29.17 -44.63
#